data_AF-A0A4Y2Q1D2-F1
#
_entry.id   AF-A0A4Y2Q1D2-F1
#
_cell.length_a   1.000
_cell.length_b   1.000
_cell.length_c   1.000
_cell.angle_alpha   90.00
_cell.angle_beta   90.00
_cell.angle_gamma   90.00
#
_symmetry.space_group_name_H-M   'P 1'
#
loop_
_entity.id
_entity.type
_entity.pdbx_description
1 polymer ?
#
loop_
_entity_poly.entity_id
_entity_poly.type
_entity_poly.pdbx_seq_one_letter_code
_entity_poly.pdbx_strand_id
1 'polypeptide(L)'
;MYPAYHKIKVAKQLCYPSDVNVTETCAEIKLQSLMDHATMRLCKVQEDVLKSVRDLRTLDIIVKWGCEGAEQSRYKQKFSSENCSYQSLFHISMVPIHLMDLLSLGLSPLHTCIRFFE
;
A
#
# COMPACT_ATOMS: atom_id res chain seq x y z
N MET A 1 24.37 1.60 -19.68
CA MET A 1 24.78 2.77 -18.88
C MET A 1 23.64 3.12 -17.93
N TYR A 2 23.88 3.34 -16.63
CA TYR A 2 22.82 3.60 -15.64
C TYR A 2 22.53 5.11 -15.49
N PRO A 3 21.30 5.50 -15.12
CA PRO A 3 20.98 6.89 -14.89
C PRO A 3 21.71 7.44 -13.65
N ALA A 4 22.00 8.74 -13.66
CA ALA A 4 22.57 9.42 -12.52
C ALA A 4 21.61 9.41 -11.31
N TYR A 5 22.17 9.44 -10.10
CA TYR A 5 21.42 9.31 -8.85
C TYR A 5 20.27 10.34 -8.70
N HIS A 6 20.46 11.57 -9.18
CA HIS A 6 19.41 12.59 -9.10
C HIS A 6 18.12 12.16 -9.83
N LYS A 7 18.23 11.44 -10.95
CA LYS A 7 17.05 10.90 -11.66
C LYS A 7 16.34 9.82 -10.84
N ILE A 8 17.12 8.96 -10.16
CA ILE A 8 16.59 7.91 -9.28
C ILE A 8 15.87 8.55 -8.08
N LYS A 9 16.44 9.61 -7.50
CA LYS A 9 15.83 10.35 -6.39
C LYS A 9 14.47 10.94 -6.77
N VAL A 10 14.37 11.57 -7.94
CA VAL A 10 13.10 12.09 -8.48
C VAL A 10 12.09 10.96 -8.67
N ALA A 11 12.51 9.83 -9.25
CA ALA A 11 11.63 8.67 -9.42
C ALA A 11 11.15 8.09 -8.08
N LYS A 12 12.00 8.03 -7.05
CA LYS A 12 11.62 7.58 -5.70
C LYS A 12 10.59 8.50 -5.05
N GLN A 13 10.72 9.81 -5.22
CA GLN A 13 9.77 10.79 -4.67
C GLN A 13 8.34 10.58 -5.21
N LEU A 14 8.21 10.18 -6.48
CA LEU A 14 6.90 9.85 -7.09
C LEU A 14 6.27 8.55 -6.54
N CYS A 15 7.00 7.80 -5.71
CA CYS A 15 6.54 6.56 -5.09
C CYS A 15 6.22 6.73 -3.60
N TYR A 16 6.53 7.88 -2.99
CA TYR A 16 6.22 8.10 -1.59
C TYR A 16 4.75 8.50 -1.43
N PRO A 17 4.00 7.85 -0.53
CA PRO A 17 2.65 8.27 -0.23
C PRO A 17 2.65 9.57 0.58
N SER A 18 1.55 10.30 0.51
CA SER A 18 1.28 11.46 1.36
C SER A 18 0.91 11.02 2.79
N ASP A 19 0.91 11.96 3.74
CA ASP A 19 0.38 11.77 5.10
C ASP A 19 1.05 10.66 5.93
N VAL A 20 2.34 10.42 5.71
CA VAL A 20 3.15 9.54 6.58
C VAL A 20 3.52 10.30 7.84
N ASN A 21 3.12 9.75 8.99
CA ASN A 21 3.55 10.23 10.29
C ASN A 21 4.69 9.34 10.80
N VAL A 22 5.83 9.93 11.12
CA VAL A 22 7.00 9.21 11.63
C VAL A 22 7.40 9.82 12.95
N THR A 23 7.41 9.00 14.00
CA THR A 23 7.93 9.35 15.31
C THR A 23 9.20 8.54 15.57
N GLU A 24 9.80 8.70 16.75
CA GLU A 24 10.89 7.81 17.15
C GLU A 24 10.40 6.36 17.18
N THR A 25 9.24 6.05 17.73
CA THR A 25 8.84 4.65 17.99
C THR A 25 7.97 4.01 16.94
N CYS A 26 7.30 4.80 16.09
CA CYS A 26 6.38 4.27 15.09
C CYS A 26 6.43 5.06 13.78
N ALA A 27 6.02 4.40 12.71
CA ALA A 27 5.68 5.02 11.45
C ALA A 27 4.31 4.52 11.03
N GLU A 28 3.41 5.44 10.73
CA GLU A 28 2.02 5.13 10.39
C GLU A 28 1.55 5.98 9.20
N ILE A 29 0.54 5.47 8.52
CA ILE A 29 -0.11 6.13 7.41
C ILE A 29 -1.61 5.82 7.47
N LYS A 30 -2.44 6.79 7.09
CA LYS A 30 -3.88 6.56 6.94
C LYS A 30 -4.14 5.50 5.88
N LEU A 31 -4.96 4.49 6.20
CA LEU A 31 -5.29 3.40 5.28
C LEU A 31 -5.82 3.92 3.93
N GLN A 32 -6.69 4.93 3.94
CA GLN A 32 -7.22 5.53 2.72
C GLN A 32 -6.10 6.13 1.85
N SER A 33 -5.18 6.88 2.45
CA SER A 33 -4.05 7.48 1.72
C SER A 33 -3.14 6.42 1.11
N LEU A 34 -2.93 5.29 1.81
CA LEU A 34 -2.17 4.16 1.29
C LEU A 34 -2.90 3.49 0.11
N MET A 35 -4.21 3.27 0.24
CA MET A 35 -5.07 2.70 -0.81
C MET A 35 -5.12 3.56 -2.06
N ASP A 36 -5.32 4.88 -1.91
CA ASP A 36 -5.37 5.82 -3.01
C ASP A 36 -4.03 5.86 -3.76
N HIS A 37 -2.93 5.88 -3.01
CA HIS A 37 -1.59 5.88 -3.59
C HIS A 37 -1.27 4.58 -4.32
N ALA A 38 -1.56 3.42 -3.72
CA ALA A 38 -1.37 2.12 -4.34
C ALA A 38 -2.21 1.98 -5.62
N THR A 39 -3.48 2.39 -5.57
CA THR A 39 -4.41 2.36 -6.71
C THR A 39 -3.95 3.29 -7.83
N MET A 40 -3.56 4.53 -7.51
CA MET A 40 -3.00 5.46 -8.50
C MET A 40 -1.77 4.85 -9.22
N ARG A 41 -0.88 4.22 -8.46
CA ARG A 41 0.32 3.57 -9.03
C ARG A 41 -0.03 2.38 -9.91
N LEU A 42 -0.99 1.55 -9.49
CA LEU A 42 -1.50 0.44 -10.29
C LEU A 42 -2.13 0.92 -11.59
N CYS A 43 -2.98 1.94 -11.54
CA CYS A 43 -3.61 2.51 -12.74
C CYS A 43 -2.58 3.08 -13.73
N LYS A 44 -1.49 3.69 -13.23
CA LYS A 44 -0.39 4.16 -14.09
C LYS A 44 0.36 3.02 -14.77
N VAL A 45 0.56 1.89 -14.09
CA VAL A 45 1.24 0.72 -14.66
C VAL A 45 0.33 -0.01 -15.66
N GLN A 46 -0.98 -0.06 -15.39
CA GLN A 46 -1.98 -0.72 -16.23
C GLN A 46 -2.66 0.24 -17.21
N GLU A 47 -2.09 1.43 -17.45
CA GLU A 47 -2.74 2.50 -18.21
C GLU A 47 -3.19 2.05 -19.61
N ASP A 48 -2.36 1.28 -20.31
CA ASP A 48 -2.67 0.76 -21.64
C ASP A 48 -3.83 -0.25 -21.62
N VAL A 49 -3.89 -1.10 -20.59
CA VAL A 49 -4.98 -2.06 -20.39
C VAL A 49 -6.27 -1.30 -20.07
N LEU A 50 -6.22 -0.34 -19.15
CA LEU A 50 -7.38 0.48 -18.78
C LEU A 50 -7.93 1.27 -19.96
N LYS A 51 -7.07 1.82 -20.83
CA LYS A 51 -7.50 2.51 -22.05
C LYS A 51 -8.15 1.59 -23.08
N SER A 52 -7.83 0.30 -23.06
CA SER A 52 -8.39 -0.67 -24.01
C SER A 52 -9.82 -1.12 -23.65
N VAL A 53 -10.23 -0.98 -22.39
CA VAL A 53 -11.57 -1.34 -21.92
C VAL A 53 -12.54 -0.21 -22.25
N ARG A 54 -13.60 -0.53 -22.99
CA ARG A 54 -14.68 0.44 -23.31
C ARG A 54 -15.61 0.56 -22.09
N ASP A 55 -15.96 1.79 -21.71
CA ASP A 55 -16.92 2.12 -20.65
C ASP A 55 -16.53 1.79 -19.18
N LEU A 56 -15.26 1.97 -18.81
CA LEU A 56 -14.84 1.93 -17.40
C LEU A 56 -15.44 3.09 -16.58
N ARG A 57 -16.44 2.80 -15.74
CA ARG A 57 -17.02 3.77 -14.79
C ARG A 57 -16.61 3.51 -13.35
N THR A 58 -16.52 2.24 -12.97
CA THR A 58 -16.24 1.83 -11.60
C THR A 58 -15.31 0.62 -11.62
N LEU A 59 -14.25 0.69 -10.83
CA LEU A 59 -13.31 -0.42 -10.63
C LEU A 59 -13.29 -0.80 -9.16
N ASP A 60 -13.42 -2.10 -8.91
CA ASP A 60 -13.23 -2.66 -7.58
C ASP A 60 -11.84 -3.25 -7.47
N ILE A 61 -11.19 -3.00 -6.34
CA ILE A 61 -9.89 -3.57 -6.01
C ILE A 61 -10.02 -4.51 -4.82
N ILE A 62 -9.56 -5.74 -5.00
CA ILE A 62 -9.49 -6.75 -3.95
C ILE A 62 -8.10 -6.71 -3.36
N VAL A 63 -8.05 -6.57 -2.05
CA VAL A 63 -6.83 -6.34 -1.29
C VAL A 63 -6.77 -7.33 -0.13
N LYS A 64 -5.59 -7.92 0.09
CA LYS A 64 -5.28 -8.70 1.29
C LYS A 64 -4.47 -7.86 2.24
N TRP A 65 -4.74 -7.97 3.53
CA TRP A 65 -3.96 -7.32 4.58
C TRP A 65 -3.61 -8.32 5.69
N GLY A 66 -2.61 -7.99 6.49
CA GLY A 66 -2.17 -8.80 7.61
C GLY A 66 -1.22 -8.05 8.52
N CYS A 67 -0.83 -8.67 9.64
CA CYS A 67 0.13 -8.10 10.56
C CYS A 67 1.02 -9.19 11.15
N GLU A 68 2.25 -8.83 11.50
CA GLU A 68 3.23 -9.76 12.07
C GLU A 68 4.20 -9.00 12.99
N GLY A 69 4.62 -9.69 14.05
CA GLY A 69 5.65 -9.23 14.98
C GLY A 69 6.94 -10.02 14.79
N ALA A 70 8.08 -9.34 14.84
CA ALA A 70 9.40 -9.95 14.76
C ALA A 70 10.36 -9.32 15.77
N GLU A 71 11.24 -10.14 16.34
CA GLU A 71 12.37 -9.65 17.14
C GLU A 71 13.48 -9.09 16.22
N GLN A 72 14.18 -8.07 16.67
CA GLN A 72 15.20 -7.32 15.93
C GLN A 72 16.43 -7.07 16.80
N SER A 73 17.58 -6.90 16.14
CA SER A 73 18.82 -6.52 16.82
C SER A 73 18.73 -5.10 17.39
N ARG A 74 19.09 -4.93 18.66
CA ARG A 74 19.07 -3.61 19.31
C ARG A 74 20.14 -2.70 18.73
N TYR A 75 19.73 -1.53 18.24
CA TYR A 75 20.65 -0.44 17.89
C TYR A 75 20.91 0.47 19.11
N LYS A 76 22.09 1.10 19.18
CA LYS A 76 22.44 2.04 20.26
C LYS A 76 21.80 3.42 20.06
N GLN A 77 20.53 3.47 19.65
CA GLN A 77 19.78 4.70 19.52
C GLN A 77 19.45 5.26 20.90
N LYS A 78 19.63 6.56 21.08
CA LYS A 78 19.10 7.25 22.25
C LYS A 78 17.65 7.64 21.96
N PHE A 79 16.74 7.25 22.85
CA PHE A 79 15.34 7.65 22.79
C PHE A 79 15.07 8.85 23.68
N SER A 80 14.00 9.58 23.36
CA SER A 80 13.46 10.62 24.22
C SER A 80 12.87 10.09 25.53
N SER A 81 12.30 8.87 25.53
CA SER A 81 11.74 8.22 26.72
C SER A 81 12.44 6.90 27.06
N GLU A 82 12.59 6.61 28.36
CA GLU A 82 13.30 5.42 28.87
C GLU A 82 12.54 4.11 28.62
N ASN A 83 11.23 4.17 28.33
CA ASN A 83 10.39 2.99 28.09
C ASN A 83 10.39 2.53 26.62
N CYS A 84 11.09 3.23 25.73
CA CYS A 84 11.14 2.90 24.32
C CYS A 84 12.23 1.86 24.02
N SER A 85 11.90 0.87 23.20
CA SER A 85 12.88 -0.08 22.64
C SER A 85 12.47 -0.52 21.23
N TYR A 86 13.44 -0.80 20.36
CA TYR A 86 13.22 -1.41 19.04
C TYR A 86 13.56 -2.90 19.03
N GLN A 87 13.52 -3.57 20.19
CA GLN A 87 13.83 -5.00 20.21
C GLN A 87 12.77 -5.80 19.46
N SER A 88 11.51 -5.38 19.53
CA SER A 88 10.41 -5.97 18.78
C SER A 88 9.88 -4.98 17.76
N LEU A 89 9.59 -5.47 16.57
CA LEU A 89 8.96 -4.72 15.49
C LEU A 89 7.61 -5.37 15.19
N PHE A 90 6.55 -4.58 15.27
CA PHE A 90 5.23 -4.97 14.83
C PHE A 90 4.91 -4.21 13.55
N HIS A 91 4.50 -4.91 12.50
CA HIS A 91 4.14 -4.27 11.23
C HIS A 91 2.81 -4.77 10.72
N ILE A 92 2.11 -3.88 10.01
CA ILE A 92 0.89 -4.17 9.27
C ILE A 92 1.23 -4.00 7.79
N SER A 93 0.79 -4.94 6.96
CA SER A 93 1.03 -4.94 5.53
C SER A 93 -0.27 -5.13 4.75
N MET A 94 -0.25 -4.66 3.51
CA MET A 94 -1.39 -4.69 2.60
C MET A 94 -0.89 -4.91 1.18
N VAL A 95 -1.58 -5.77 0.43
CA VAL A 95 -1.22 -6.20 -0.92
C VAL A 95 -2.47 -6.18 -1.81
N PRO A 96 -2.48 -5.39 -2.89
CA PRO A 96 -3.54 -5.48 -3.90
C PRO A 96 -3.38 -6.77 -4.72
N ILE A 97 -4.48 -7.49 -4.93
CA ILE A 97 -4.48 -8.80 -5.60
C ILE A 97 -5.19 -8.74 -6.95
N HIS A 98 -6.39 -8.16 -7.00
CA HIS A 98 -7.21 -8.16 -8.22
C HIS A 98 -7.87 -6.80 -8.44
N LEU A 99 -7.93 -6.38 -9.71
CA LEU A 99 -8.65 -5.20 -10.18
C LEU A 99 -9.75 -5.66 -11.14
N MET A 100 -10.99 -5.31 -10.86
CA MET A 100 -12.18 -5.84 -11.54
C MET A 100 -13.12 -4.71 -11.97
N ASP A 101 -13.77 -4.86 -13.12
CA ASP A 101 -14.85 -3.97 -13.57
C ASP A 101 -16.20 -4.47 -13.03
N LEU A 102 -16.94 -3.59 -12.36
CA LEU A 102 -18.23 -3.90 -11.73
C LEU A 102 -19.30 -4.35 -12.74
N LEU A 103 -19.21 -3.89 -14.00
CA LEU A 103 -20.18 -4.24 -15.05
C LEU A 103 -20.08 -5.71 -15.49
N SER A 104 -18.93 -6.35 -15.29
CA SER A 104 -18.68 -7.71 -15.76
C SER A 104 -19.38 -8.80 -14.94
N LEU A 105 -19.92 -8.49 -13.75
CA LEU A 105 -20.37 -9.52 -12.80
C LEU A 105 -21.86 -9.52 -12.46
N GLY A 106 -22.65 -8.49 -12.75
CA GLY A 106 -24.10 -8.49 -12.48
C GLY A 106 -24.51 -8.84 -11.04
N LEU A 107 -23.56 -8.81 -10.10
CA LEU A 107 -23.68 -9.29 -8.73
C LEU A 107 -23.47 -8.12 -7.78
N SER A 108 -24.33 -8.05 -6.77
CA SER A 108 -24.31 -6.97 -5.78
C SER A 108 -23.02 -6.99 -4.94
N PRO A 109 -22.51 -5.83 -4.49
CA PRO A 109 -21.23 -5.70 -3.78
C PRO A 109 -21.09 -6.58 -2.53
N LEU A 110 -22.20 -6.95 -1.89
CA LEU A 110 -22.24 -7.78 -0.69
C LEU A 110 -21.88 -9.26 -0.96
N HIS A 111 -22.15 -9.77 -2.16
CA HIS A 111 -21.93 -11.18 -2.48
C HIS A 111 -20.45 -11.51 -2.75
N THR A 112 -19.67 -10.54 -3.22
CA THR A 112 -18.25 -10.74 -3.53
C THR A 112 -17.42 -10.81 -2.25
N CYS A 113 -17.77 -10.03 -1.22
CA CYS A 113 -17.02 -9.99 0.04
C CYS A 113 -17.11 -11.33 0.81
N ILE A 114 -18.24 -12.02 0.75
CA ILE A 114 -18.48 -13.29 1.48
C ILE A 114 -17.64 -14.44 0.90
N ARG A 115 -17.41 -14.48 -0.42
CA ARG A 115 -16.66 -15.58 -1.06
C ARG A 115 -15.15 -15.57 -0.82
N PHE A 116 -14.59 -14.48 -0.29
CA PHE A 116 -13.14 -14.41 0.01
C PHE A 116 -12.80 -14.83 1.44
N PHE A 117 -13.80 -15.06 2.29
CA PHE A 117 -13.62 -15.48 3.69
C PHE A 117 -13.98 -16.96 3.94
N GLU A 118 -14.43 -17.70 2.92
CA GLU A 118 -14.61 -19.16 2.94
C GLU A 118 -13.49 -19.85 2.15
#